data_AF-B2WA69-F1
#
_entry.id   AF-B2WA69-F1
#
_cell.length_a   1.000
_cell.length_b   1.000
_cell.length_c   1.000
_cell.angle_alpha   90.00
_cell.angle_beta   90.00
_cell.angle_gamma   90.00
#
_symmetry.space_group_name_H-M   'P 1'
#
loop_
_entity.id
_entity.type
_entity.pdbx_description
1 polymer ?
#
loop_
_entity_poly.entity_id
_entity_poly.type
_entity_poly.pdbx_seq_one_letter_code
_entity_poly.pdbx_strand_id
1 'polypeptide(L)'
;MGSHDTPPYSGPNTPGSHTSGPEEGTVGIATPNSFTATSPQPVSKVRAPSFLIPENLTQAVVEQNPQLKRLQLDLLNLTSFNDNSTLHWRPSWFKQDPFNKKSWTLHNPPAVVTEKIPSTHYAAKEYYTRRMRRSGDRQPLYIKDWSQWRRYCDMYGVPYDFLCEEQIELMRLGLPKNADGEITSPPISPLYPEPQPLGCGRYILHPETYSTHLPRKFHSVNHDAEELAKVEAVIVHSDGALKVEPRENMFIHDSQWTHYDGYGQYRDDELYFMDDRAPKQQGRSRRWSYLPWTNEQAESCSQVVKLKVNLKRKFANDSGAQNDAGGGNEGTERTKSRRIHRGVGELN
;
A
#
# COMPACT_ATOMS: atom_id res chain seq x y z
N MET A 1 26.61 18.15 -16.74
CA MET A 1 27.01 18.44 -15.34
C MET A 1 25.76 18.27 -14.48
N GLY A 2 25.55 17.07 -13.94
CA GLY A 2 24.28 16.69 -13.30
C GLY A 2 24.29 16.98 -11.81
N SER A 3 23.31 17.76 -11.35
CA SER A 3 23.02 17.92 -9.92
C SER A 3 22.32 16.65 -9.43
N HIS A 4 23.07 15.74 -8.82
CA HIS A 4 22.52 14.59 -8.09
C HIS A 4 22.16 15.03 -6.67
N ASP A 5 21.15 15.90 -6.57
CA ASP A 5 20.67 16.36 -5.28
C ASP A 5 19.97 15.22 -4.54
N THR A 6 20.51 14.90 -3.37
CA THR A 6 19.80 14.11 -2.36
C THR A 6 18.52 14.86 -2.00
N PRO A 7 17.35 14.21 -1.95
CA PRO A 7 16.09 14.91 -1.75
C PRO A 7 16.05 15.68 -0.42
N PRO A 8 15.27 16.77 -0.35
CA PRO A 8 15.16 17.58 0.85
C PRO A 8 14.56 16.78 2.03
N TYR A 9 14.95 17.18 3.23
CA TYR A 9 14.41 16.70 4.50
C TYR A 9 12.88 16.84 4.50
N SER A 10 12.18 15.71 4.48
CA SER A 10 10.75 15.69 4.82
C SER A 10 10.66 15.66 6.34
N GLY A 11 10.28 16.77 6.95
CA GLY A 11 10.09 16.83 8.41
C GLY A 11 9.10 15.78 8.91
N PRO A 12 9.12 15.44 10.21
CA PRO A 12 8.16 14.50 10.78
C PRO A 12 6.74 15.04 10.60
N ASN A 13 5.85 14.22 10.01
CA ASN A 13 4.42 14.50 9.88
C ASN A 13 3.63 14.18 11.17
N THR A 14 4.32 14.07 12.31
CA THR A 14 3.70 13.78 13.60
C THR A 14 2.92 15.02 14.05
N PRO A 15 1.64 14.91 14.47
CA PRO A 15 0.91 16.05 15.04
C PRO A 15 1.69 16.61 16.22
N GLY A 16 2.08 17.89 16.14
CA GLY A 16 2.70 18.58 17.24
C GLY A 16 1.70 18.68 18.40
N SER A 17 1.95 17.95 19.49
CA SER A 17 1.23 18.18 20.74
C SER A 17 1.64 19.55 21.25
N HIS A 18 0.79 20.56 21.04
CA HIS A 18 0.88 21.84 21.72
C HIS A 18 0.51 21.62 23.19
N THR A 19 1.44 21.11 23.98
CA THR A 19 1.34 21.14 25.44
C THR A 19 2.13 22.34 25.91
N SER A 20 1.43 23.44 26.11
CA SER A 20 1.91 24.59 26.87
C SER A 20 2.24 24.15 28.30
N GLY A 21 3.51 24.21 28.68
CA GLY A 21 3.91 24.37 30.09
C GLY A 21 3.49 25.76 30.60
N PRO A 22 3.60 26.05 31.91
CA PRO A 22 4.77 25.67 32.73
C PRO A 22 4.43 25.15 34.14
N GLU A 23 5.39 24.52 34.81
CA GLU A 23 5.91 25.01 36.10
C GLU A 23 7.19 24.28 36.51
N GLU A 24 8.11 25.06 37.07
CA GLU A 24 9.43 24.66 37.55
C GLU A 24 9.33 23.73 38.76
N GLY A 25 9.94 22.55 38.64
CA GLY A 25 10.22 21.66 39.76
C GLY A 25 11.71 21.36 39.81
N THR A 26 12.47 22.15 40.56
CA THR A 26 13.87 21.86 40.88
C THR A 26 13.92 20.64 41.80
N VAL A 27 14.31 19.47 41.28
CA VAL A 27 14.73 18.33 42.11
C VAL A 27 15.99 17.73 41.51
N GLY A 28 17.08 17.78 42.27
CA GLY A 28 18.35 17.19 41.89
C GLY A 28 18.40 15.68 42.07
N ILE A 29 19.57 15.14 41.70
CA ILE A 29 20.20 13.88 42.12
C ILE A 29 20.39 12.84 40.99
N ALA A 30 21.66 12.43 40.92
CA ALA A 30 22.27 11.20 40.42
C ALA A 30 22.46 11.02 38.90
N THR A 31 23.66 11.38 38.46
CA THR A 31 24.36 10.79 37.33
C THR A 31 24.41 9.26 37.45
N PRO A 32 23.91 8.48 36.49
CA PRO A 32 24.15 7.04 36.48
C PRO A 32 25.55 6.76 35.94
N ASN A 33 26.31 5.99 36.71
CA ASN A 33 27.66 5.53 36.38
C ASN A 33 27.68 4.75 35.06
N SER A 34 28.76 4.98 34.30
CA SER A 34 29.13 4.22 33.11
C SER A 34 29.10 2.72 33.39
N PHE A 35 28.22 2.00 32.69
CA PHE A 35 28.45 0.59 32.45
C PHE A 35 29.59 0.48 31.44
N THR A 36 30.76 0.09 31.93
CA THR A 36 31.86 -0.43 31.13
C THR A 36 31.38 -1.73 30.49
N ALA A 37 30.72 -1.62 29.33
CA ALA A 37 30.31 -2.78 28.55
C ALA A 37 31.59 -3.43 27.99
N THR A 38 31.97 -4.55 28.60
CA THR A 38 33.00 -5.44 28.13
C THR A 38 32.71 -5.79 26.66
N SER A 39 33.67 -5.46 25.80
CA SER A 39 33.64 -5.75 24.37
C SER A 39 33.33 -7.22 24.12
N PRO A 40 32.24 -7.58 23.42
CA PRO A 40 32.08 -8.92 22.91
C PRO A 40 32.96 -9.06 21.68
N GLN A 41 33.86 -10.04 21.73
CA GLN A 41 34.66 -10.51 20.60
C GLN A 41 33.81 -10.82 19.36
N PRO A 42 34.40 -10.78 18.15
CA PRO A 42 33.71 -11.00 16.90
C PRO A 42 33.34 -12.48 16.78
N VAL A 43 32.14 -12.84 17.21
CA VAL A 43 31.57 -14.13 16.83
C VAL A 43 31.20 -14.00 15.36
N SER A 44 32.03 -14.56 14.48
CA SER A 44 31.71 -14.85 13.08
C SER A 44 30.58 -15.89 13.01
N LYS A 45 29.39 -15.54 13.53
CA LYS A 45 28.15 -16.15 13.10
C LYS A 45 27.83 -15.48 11.78
N VAL A 46 28.26 -16.10 10.69
CA VAL A 46 27.67 -15.88 9.36
C VAL A 46 26.19 -16.16 9.55
N ARG A 47 25.43 -15.10 9.80
CA ARG A 47 24.01 -15.16 10.03
C ARG A 47 23.43 -15.47 8.67
N ALA A 48 22.88 -16.68 8.51
CA ALA A 48 22.23 -17.06 7.27
C ALA A 48 21.22 -15.96 6.90
N PRO A 49 21.21 -15.50 5.64
CA PRO A 49 20.31 -14.45 5.22
C PRO A 49 18.87 -14.87 5.51
N SER A 50 18.05 -13.90 5.90
CA SER A 50 16.62 -14.13 6.21
C SER A 50 15.87 -14.77 5.04
N PHE A 51 16.37 -14.58 3.82
CA PHE A 51 15.88 -15.20 2.59
C PHE A 51 17.04 -15.68 1.71
N LEU A 52 16.85 -16.83 1.07
CA LEU A 52 17.77 -17.28 0.01
C LEU A 52 17.37 -16.60 -1.30
N ILE A 53 18.10 -15.55 -1.67
CA ILE A 53 17.99 -14.89 -2.98
C ILE A 53 18.97 -15.60 -3.94
N PRO A 54 18.51 -16.20 -5.05
CA PRO A 54 19.40 -16.88 -6.00
C PRO A 54 20.38 -15.91 -6.67
N GLU A 55 21.62 -16.33 -6.89
CA GLU A 55 22.66 -15.53 -7.58
C GLU A 55 22.28 -15.17 -9.03
N ASN A 56 21.66 -16.10 -9.76
CA ASN A 56 21.22 -15.88 -11.15
C ASN A 56 19.81 -15.27 -11.19
N LEU A 57 19.66 -14.10 -10.59
CA LEU A 57 18.36 -13.47 -10.40
C LEU A 57 17.79 -12.94 -11.72
N THR A 58 16.62 -13.44 -12.12
CA THR A 58 15.86 -12.96 -13.29
C THR A 58 14.40 -12.76 -12.93
N GLN A 59 13.69 -11.89 -13.65
CA GLN A 59 12.28 -11.61 -13.32
C GLN A 59 11.40 -12.86 -13.45
N ALA A 60 11.72 -13.76 -14.39
CA ALA A 60 11.04 -15.04 -14.54
C ALA A 60 11.21 -15.93 -13.29
N VAL A 61 12.40 -15.96 -12.69
CA VAL A 61 12.65 -16.69 -11.44
C VAL A 61 11.84 -16.09 -10.28
N VAL A 62 11.77 -14.76 -10.21
CA VAL A 62 10.95 -14.08 -9.20
C VAL A 62 9.47 -14.43 -9.36
N GLU A 63 8.95 -14.41 -10.59
CA GLU A 63 7.53 -14.71 -10.86
C GLU A 63 7.14 -16.15 -10.55
N GLN A 64 8.07 -17.10 -10.70
CA GLN A 64 7.85 -18.51 -10.39
C GLN A 64 7.87 -18.82 -8.89
N ASN A 65 8.49 -17.96 -8.07
CA ASN A 65 8.58 -18.15 -6.63
C ASN A 65 7.72 -17.11 -5.87
N PRO A 66 6.56 -17.50 -5.32
CA PRO A 66 5.66 -16.57 -4.62
C PRO A 66 6.30 -15.86 -3.42
N GLN A 67 7.19 -16.51 -2.69
CA GLN A 67 7.88 -15.89 -1.55
C GLN A 67 8.87 -14.82 -2.01
N LEU A 68 9.65 -15.13 -3.05
CA LEU A 68 10.60 -14.18 -3.63
C LEU A 68 9.87 -12.98 -4.27
N LYS A 69 8.74 -13.22 -4.94
CA LYS A 69 7.86 -12.18 -5.46
C LYS A 69 7.31 -11.29 -4.35
N ARG A 70 6.84 -11.89 -3.25
CA ARG A 70 6.36 -11.14 -2.08
C ARG A 70 7.47 -10.27 -1.48
N LEU A 71 8.67 -10.84 -1.31
CA LEU A 71 9.84 -10.09 -0.83
C LEU A 71 10.18 -8.93 -1.76
N GLN A 72 10.19 -9.15 -3.09
CA GLN A 72 10.43 -8.07 -4.06
C GLN A 72 9.39 -6.94 -3.92
N LEU A 73 8.10 -7.28 -3.79
CA LEU A 73 7.05 -6.29 -3.59
C LEU A 73 7.19 -5.53 -2.27
N ASP A 74 7.55 -6.21 -1.17
CA ASP A 74 7.81 -5.57 0.11
C ASP A 74 8.97 -4.57 0.01
N LEU A 75 10.07 -4.99 -0.62
CA LEU A 75 11.24 -4.13 -0.83
C LEU A 75 10.88 -2.92 -1.71
N LEU A 76 10.16 -3.12 -2.82
CA LEU A 76 9.71 -2.03 -3.68
C LEU A 76 8.79 -1.05 -2.95
N ASN A 77 7.84 -1.56 -2.13
CA ASN A 77 6.99 -0.71 -1.29
C ASN A 77 7.82 0.14 -0.34
N LEU A 78 8.67 -0.49 0.48
CA LEU A 78 9.47 0.22 1.48
C LEU A 78 10.40 1.25 0.83
N THR A 79 11.08 0.87 -0.25
CA THR A 79 12.06 1.73 -0.91
C THR A 79 11.46 2.81 -1.80
N SER A 80 10.15 2.74 -2.09
CA SER A 80 9.41 3.79 -2.79
C SER A 80 9.32 5.12 -2.03
N PHE A 81 9.56 5.09 -0.71
CA PHE A 81 9.51 6.24 0.18
C PHE A 81 10.89 6.86 0.41
N ASN A 82 10.91 8.11 0.87
CA ASN A 82 12.16 8.80 1.23
C ASN A 82 12.81 8.13 2.45
N ASP A 83 14.14 8.29 2.59
CA ASP A 83 14.81 8.03 3.86
C ASP A 83 14.19 8.94 4.94
N ASN A 84 14.06 8.44 6.16
CA ASN A 84 13.35 9.07 7.27
C ASN A 84 11.81 9.07 7.18
N SER A 85 11.21 8.25 6.31
CA SER A 85 9.75 8.11 6.26
C SER A 85 9.23 7.26 7.42
N THR A 86 8.31 7.80 8.21
CA THR A 86 7.59 7.02 9.23
C THR A 86 6.55 6.10 8.60
N LEU A 87 6.58 4.84 9.01
CA LEU A 87 5.70 3.75 8.59
C LEU A 87 5.07 3.08 9.83
N HIS A 88 3.85 2.61 9.65
CA HIS A 88 3.08 1.81 10.60
C HIS A 88 3.07 0.34 10.18
N TRP A 89 2.99 0.10 8.88
CA TRP A 89 3.03 -1.26 8.37
C TRP A 89 4.43 -1.85 8.48
N ARG A 90 4.47 -3.16 8.67
CA ARG A 90 5.69 -3.95 8.80
C ARG A 90 5.54 -5.23 7.98
N PRO A 91 6.51 -5.58 7.13
CA PRO A 91 6.49 -6.87 6.44
C PRO A 91 6.49 -8.03 7.44
N SER A 92 5.83 -9.13 7.11
CA SER A 92 5.71 -10.30 7.99
C SER A 92 7.04 -10.94 8.37
N TRP A 93 8.07 -10.76 7.53
CA TRP A 93 9.42 -11.27 7.74
C TRP A 93 10.32 -10.39 8.60
N PHE A 94 9.86 -9.18 8.96
CA PHE A 94 10.48 -8.44 10.05
C PHE A 94 10.10 -9.09 11.38
N LYS A 95 10.89 -8.85 12.41
CA LYS A 95 10.49 -9.21 13.77
C LYS A 95 9.22 -8.44 14.15
N GLN A 96 8.16 -9.18 14.47
CA GLN A 96 6.86 -8.63 14.85
C GLN A 96 6.89 -8.17 16.30
N ASP A 97 6.83 -9.07 17.29
CA ASP A 97 6.83 -8.66 18.70
C ASP A 97 8.22 -8.23 19.19
N PRO A 98 8.34 -7.16 20.01
CA PRO A 98 7.28 -6.26 20.51
C PRO A 98 7.07 -4.99 19.64
N PHE A 99 7.41 -5.04 18.35
CA PHE A 99 7.46 -3.90 17.43
C PHE A 99 6.20 -3.73 16.57
N ASN A 100 5.36 -4.76 16.45
CA ASN A 100 4.13 -4.78 15.67
C ASN A 100 3.14 -3.69 16.07
N LYS A 101 3.16 -3.20 17.32
CA LYS A 101 2.30 -2.08 17.76
C LYS A 101 2.97 -0.72 17.70
N LYS A 102 4.13 -0.59 17.04
CA LYS A 102 4.92 0.65 17.01
C LYS A 102 5.13 1.12 15.58
N SER A 103 4.99 2.43 15.36
CA SER A 103 5.53 3.03 14.14
C SER A 103 7.06 2.97 14.16
N TRP A 104 7.65 3.00 12.97
CA TRP A 104 9.10 2.99 12.81
C TRP A 104 9.50 3.89 11.65
N THR A 105 10.71 4.40 11.71
CA THR A 105 11.24 5.31 10.69
C THR A 105 12.11 4.55 9.74
N LEU A 106 11.78 4.53 8.45
CA LEU A 106 12.58 3.90 7.42
C LEU A 106 13.94 4.59 7.31
N HIS A 107 15.00 3.88 7.69
CA HIS A 107 16.38 4.30 7.50
C HIS A 107 17.16 3.37 6.60
N ASN A 108 18.12 3.95 5.88
CA ASN A 108 19.07 3.21 5.07
C ASN A 108 20.27 2.73 5.90
N PRO A 109 20.82 1.54 5.61
CA PRO A 109 22.17 1.18 6.04
C PRO A 109 23.20 2.21 5.53
N PRO A 110 24.38 2.34 6.17
CA PRO A 110 25.39 3.33 5.78
C PRO A 110 25.90 3.16 4.34
N ALA A 111 25.88 1.93 3.82
CA ALA A 111 26.30 1.58 2.47
C ALA A 111 25.21 1.74 1.40
N VAL A 112 24.03 2.25 1.74
CA VAL A 112 22.88 2.37 0.83
C VAL A 112 22.51 3.85 0.65
N VAL A 113 22.09 4.21 -0.55
CA VAL A 113 21.69 5.57 -0.93
C VAL A 113 20.27 5.56 -1.49
N THR A 114 19.50 6.59 -1.13
CA THR A 114 18.19 6.90 -1.72
C THR A 114 18.37 7.57 -3.08
N GLU A 115 17.71 7.04 -4.08
CA GLU A 115 17.71 7.55 -5.46
C GLU A 115 16.27 7.93 -5.85
N LYS A 116 16.07 9.11 -6.43
CA LYS A 116 14.76 9.53 -6.92
C LYS A 116 14.47 8.83 -8.25
N ILE A 117 13.29 8.23 -8.38
CA ILE A 117 12.84 7.65 -9.65
C ILE A 117 12.45 8.79 -10.60
N PRO A 118 12.79 8.72 -11.90
CA PRO A 118 12.34 9.71 -12.87
C PRO A 118 10.82 9.89 -12.83
N SER A 119 10.36 11.13 -12.66
CA SER A 119 8.94 11.47 -12.76
C SER A 119 8.71 12.27 -14.04
N THR A 120 7.74 11.82 -14.84
CA THR A 120 7.28 12.55 -16.04
C THR A 120 6.26 13.64 -15.69
N HIS A 121 5.77 13.68 -14.44
CA HIS A 121 4.68 14.55 -14.02
C HIS A 121 5.16 15.52 -12.93
N TYR A 122 5.20 16.82 -13.27
CA TYR A 122 5.67 17.88 -12.36
C TYR A 122 4.83 18.04 -11.08
N ALA A 123 3.55 17.69 -11.12
CA ALA A 123 2.65 17.75 -9.96
C ALA A 123 2.44 16.37 -9.28
N ALA A 124 3.10 15.32 -9.77
CA ALA A 124 2.93 13.98 -9.21
C ALA A 124 3.78 13.79 -7.95
N LYS A 125 3.31 12.84 -7.13
CA LYS A 125 4.04 12.34 -5.98
C LYS A 125 5.43 11.86 -6.38
N GLU A 126 6.43 12.23 -5.58
CA GLU A 126 7.79 11.73 -5.78
C GLU A 126 7.89 10.28 -5.30
N TYR A 127 8.58 9.46 -6.10
CA TYR A 127 8.93 8.09 -5.76
C TYR A 127 10.44 7.93 -5.71
N TYR A 128 10.88 7.02 -4.84
CA TYR A 128 12.28 6.75 -4.63
C TYR A 128 12.58 5.27 -4.86
N THR A 129 13.87 4.96 -4.91
CA THR A 129 14.41 3.60 -4.86
C THR A 129 15.70 3.64 -4.06
N ARG A 130 16.41 2.51 -4.00
CA ARG A 130 17.71 2.39 -3.33
C ARG A 130 18.76 1.82 -4.28
N ARG A 131 20.01 2.10 -3.95
CA ARG A 131 21.18 1.46 -4.54
C ARG A 131 22.33 1.42 -3.55
N MET A 132 23.30 0.54 -3.82
CA MET A 132 24.57 0.56 -3.10
C MET A 132 25.30 1.89 -3.35
N ARG A 133 25.95 2.35 -2.29
CA ARG A 133 26.80 3.54 -2.28
C ARG A 133 28.01 3.34 -3.19
N ARG A 134 28.36 4.38 -3.92
CA ARG A 134 29.51 4.46 -4.81
C ARG A 134 30.47 5.55 -4.33
N SER A 135 31.70 5.50 -4.82
CA SER A 135 32.66 6.59 -4.60
C SER A 135 32.10 7.91 -5.14
N GLY A 136 32.13 8.96 -4.32
CA GLY A 136 31.59 10.27 -4.64
C GLY A 136 30.17 10.55 -4.12
N ASP A 137 29.44 9.53 -3.64
CA ASP A 137 28.14 9.76 -3.02
C ASP A 137 28.27 10.54 -1.70
N ARG A 138 27.30 11.43 -1.43
CA ARG A 138 27.22 12.18 -0.17
C ARG A 138 27.09 11.25 1.03
N GLN A 139 27.88 11.50 2.08
CA GLN A 139 27.81 10.75 3.33
C GLN A 139 26.38 10.62 3.88
N PRO A 140 26.02 9.48 4.48
CA PRO A 140 24.68 9.26 5.02
C PRO A 140 24.34 10.28 6.12
N LEU A 141 23.09 10.74 6.13
CA LEU A 141 22.63 11.80 7.04
C LEU A 141 22.28 11.25 8.44
N TYR A 142 21.54 10.14 8.49
CA TYR A 142 20.98 9.59 9.75
C TYR A 142 21.84 8.47 10.34
N ILE A 143 22.04 7.38 9.59
CA ILE A 143 22.82 6.22 10.02
C ILE A 143 24.21 6.26 9.37
N LYS A 144 25.22 6.66 10.13
CA LYS A 144 26.57 6.95 9.60
C LYS A 144 27.49 5.75 9.51
N ASP A 145 27.27 4.75 10.36
CA ASP A 145 28.13 3.58 10.47
C ASP A 145 27.32 2.33 10.82
N TRP A 146 27.97 1.16 10.71
CA TRP A 146 27.33 -0.13 10.95
C TRP A 146 26.98 -0.37 12.43
N SER A 147 27.60 0.33 13.37
CA SER A 147 27.23 0.25 14.79
C SER A 147 25.92 0.98 15.06
N GLN A 148 25.72 2.16 14.45
CA GLN A 148 24.45 2.87 14.46
C GLN A 148 23.35 2.05 13.77
N TRP A 149 23.66 1.40 12.64
CA TRP A 149 22.73 0.50 11.96
C TRP A 149 22.28 -0.63 12.87
N ARG A 150 23.22 -1.33 13.52
CA ARG A 150 22.91 -2.41 14.46
C ARG A 150 21.99 -1.93 15.59
N ARG A 151 22.31 -0.78 16.20
CA ARG A 151 21.49 -0.20 17.27
C ARG A 151 20.08 0.14 16.79
N TYR A 152 19.95 0.68 15.58
CA TYR A 152 18.67 0.96 14.96
C TYR A 152 17.87 -0.34 14.71
N CYS A 153 18.51 -1.38 14.17
CA CYS A 153 17.92 -2.70 13.98
C CYS A 153 17.42 -3.29 15.30
N ASP A 154 18.19 -3.17 16.38
CA ASP A 154 17.78 -3.64 17.72
C ASP A 154 16.57 -2.88 18.26
N MET A 155 16.56 -1.57 18.08
CA MET A 155 15.52 -0.68 18.59
C MET A 155 14.17 -0.87 17.90
N TYR A 156 14.20 -1.15 16.58
CA TYR A 156 12.98 -1.27 15.77
C TYR A 156 12.73 -2.68 15.25
N GLY A 157 13.55 -3.68 15.58
CA GLY A 157 13.40 -5.05 15.09
C GLY A 157 13.54 -5.19 13.57
N VAL A 158 14.28 -4.28 12.92
CA VAL A 158 14.57 -4.36 11.49
C VAL A 158 15.67 -5.40 11.27
N PRO A 159 15.55 -6.30 10.27
CA PRO A 159 16.61 -7.27 9.99
C PRO A 159 17.95 -6.58 9.69
N TYR A 160 19.05 -7.11 10.22
CA TYR A 160 20.37 -6.48 10.04
C TYR A 160 20.86 -6.51 8.60
N ASP A 161 20.42 -7.52 7.85
CA ASP A 161 20.63 -7.73 6.42
C ASP A 161 19.61 -6.97 5.54
N PHE A 162 18.70 -6.18 6.14
CA PHE A 162 17.78 -5.36 5.36
C PHE A 162 18.54 -4.38 4.46
N LEU A 163 18.19 -4.40 3.17
CA LEU A 163 18.87 -3.67 2.09
C LEU A 163 20.34 -4.08 1.90
N CYS A 164 20.67 -5.37 2.09
CA CYS A 164 21.89 -5.97 1.55
C CYS A 164 21.92 -5.93 0.02
N GLU A 165 23.07 -6.24 -0.57
CA GLU A 165 23.29 -6.13 -2.01
C GLU A 165 22.28 -6.96 -2.82
N GLU A 166 22.02 -8.20 -2.39
CA GLU A 166 21.09 -9.12 -3.04
C GLU A 166 19.64 -8.61 -2.98
N GLN A 167 19.24 -7.99 -1.87
CA GLN A 167 17.92 -7.36 -1.74
C GLN A 167 17.81 -6.11 -2.62
N ILE A 168 18.89 -5.33 -2.73
CA ILE A 168 18.94 -4.18 -3.64
C ILE A 168 18.82 -4.64 -5.09
N GLU A 169 19.51 -5.71 -5.48
CA GLU A 169 19.39 -6.27 -6.84
C GLU A 169 17.98 -6.78 -7.12
N LEU A 170 17.40 -7.54 -6.18
CA LEU A 170 16.02 -8.04 -6.27
C LEU A 170 15.00 -6.91 -6.45
N MET A 171 15.11 -5.86 -5.64
CA MET A 171 14.27 -4.68 -5.76
C MET A 171 14.47 -3.99 -7.11
N ARG A 172 15.73 -3.72 -7.53
CA ARG A 172 16.01 -3.02 -8.79
C ARG A 172 15.50 -3.77 -10.02
N LEU A 173 15.49 -5.09 -9.96
CA LEU A 173 14.93 -5.94 -11.00
C LEU A 173 13.43 -5.68 -11.22
N GLY A 174 12.68 -5.44 -10.15
CA GLY A 174 11.22 -5.23 -10.19
C GLY A 174 10.76 -3.79 -10.41
N LEU A 175 11.68 -2.83 -10.58
CA LEU A 175 11.32 -1.45 -10.88
C LEU A 175 10.64 -1.33 -12.26
N PRO A 176 9.66 -0.43 -12.44
CA PRO A 176 9.07 -0.15 -13.75
C PRO A 176 10.13 0.26 -14.76
N LYS A 177 10.07 -0.34 -15.96
CA LYS A 177 11.00 -0.06 -17.07
C LYS A 177 10.24 0.21 -18.36
N ASN A 178 10.81 1.05 -19.23
CA ASN A 178 10.32 1.22 -20.60
C ASN A 178 10.76 0.05 -21.49
N ALA A 179 10.39 0.10 -22.78
CA ALA A 179 10.80 -0.88 -23.78
C ALA A 179 12.33 -0.96 -23.95
N ASP A 180 13.04 0.12 -23.65
CA ASP A 180 14.51 0.21 -23.73
C ASP A 180 15.21 -0.31 -22.45
N GLY A 181 14.44 -0.71 -21.43
CA GLY A 181 14.95 -1.23 -20.16
C GLY A 181 15.36 -0.17 -19.13
N GLU A 182 15.11 1.11 -19.41
CA GLU A 182 15.38 2.22 -18.50
C GLU A 182 14.26 2.37 -17.46
N ILE A 183 14.62 2.79 -16.25
CA ILE A 183 13.67 2.96 -15.15
C ILE A 183 12.71 4.12 -15.47
N THR A 184 11.41 3.87 -15.33
CA THR A 184 10.34 4.85 -15.59
C THR A 184 9.54 5.22 -14.34
N SER A 185 8.73 6.28 -14.47
CA SER A 185 7.80 6.70 -13.43
C SER A 185 6.81 5.57 -13.11
N PRO A 186 6.53 5.29 -11.83
CA PRO A 186 5.48 4.36 -11.45
C PRO A 186 4.09 4.84 -11.91
N PRO A 187 3.10 3.94 -11.97
CA PRO A 187 1.71 4.30 -12.21
C PRO A 187 1.18 5.28 -11.16
N ILE A 188 0.37 6.25 -11.61
CA ILE A 188 -0.28 7.23 -10.73
C ILE A 188 -1.56 6.68 -10.07
N SER A 189 -2.12 5.59 -10.60
CA SER A 189 -3.34 4.95 -10.13
C SER A 189 -3.42 3.51 -10.66
N PRO A 190 -3.99 2.54 -9.91
CA PRO A 190 -4.47 2.69 -8.54
C PRO A 190 -3.33 2.83 -7.53
N LEU A 191 -3.64 3.43 -6.39
CA LEU A 191 -2.78 3.55 -5.22
C LEU A 191 -3.39 2.79 -4.05
N TYR A 192 -2.51 2.30 -3.19
CA TYR A 192 -2.81 1.41 -2.08
C TYR A 192 -2.48 2.09 -0.77
N PRO A 193 -3.45 2.27 0.14
CA PRO A 193 -3.20 2.93 1.40
C PRO A 193 -2.45 1.99 2.35
N GLU A 194 -1.55 2.55 3.15
CA GLU A 194 -0.82 1.81 4.17
C GLU A 194 -1.78 1.21 5.20
N PRO A 195 -1.77 -0.12 5.40
CA PRO A 195 -2.63 -0.75 6.40
C PRO A 195 -2.18 -0.44 7.82
N GLN A 196 -3.07 -0.72 8.78
CA GLN A 196 -2.66 -0.72 10.18
C GLN A 196 -1.63 -1.81 10.45
N PRO A 197 -0.85 -1.69 11.53
CA PRO A 197 -0.06 -2.82 11.97
C PRO A 197 -0.96 -4.04 12.26
N LEU A 198 -0.46 -5.23 11.97
CA LEU A 198 -1.25 -6.46 11.99
C LEU A 198 -1.91 -6.66 13.37
N GLY A 199 -3.22 -6.90 13.38
CA GLY A 199 -4.00 -7.07 14.61
C GLY A 199 -4.35 -5.77 15.34
N CYS A 200 -3.97 -4.61 14.81
CA CYS A 200 -4.26 -3.29 15.40
C CYS A 200 -5.49 -2.62 14.77
N GLY A 201 -6.54 -3.41 14.51
CA GLY A 201 -7.84 -2.92 14.07
C GLY A 201 -7.93 -2.58 12.59
N ARG A 202 -8.67 -1.52 12.28
CA ARG A 202 -9.06 -1.09 10.93
C ARG A 202 -9.41 0.39 10.91
N TYR A 203 -9.47 1.04 9.75
CA TYR A 203 -9.89 2.44 9.67
C TYR A 203 -10.76 2.74 8.44
N ILE A 204 -11.57 3.79 8.57
CA ILE A 204 -12.43 4.32 7.50
C ILE A 204 -11.59 5.17 6.56
N LEU A 205 -11.61 4.85 5.27
CA LEU A 205 -10.92 5.63 4.25
C LEU A 205 -11.78 6.80 3.78
N HIS A 206 -11.17 7.97 3.60
CA HIS A 206 -11.84 9.21 3.20
C HIS A 206 -12.40 9.13 1.77
N PRO A 207 -13.68 9.46 1.52
CA PRO A 207 -14.32 9.30 0.21
C PRO A 207 -13.65 10.01 -0.96
N GLU A 208 -13.01 11.16 -0.74
CA GLU A 208 -12.20 11.86 -1.76
C GLU A 208 -11.14 10.98 -2.44
N THR A 209 -10.69 9.93 -1.75
CA THR A 209 -9.67 9.00 -2.29
C THR A 209 -10.26 7.91 -3.17
N TYR A 210 -11.58 7.72 -3.15
CA TYR A 210 -12.23 6.61 -3.85
C TYR A 210 -12.04 6.75 -5.36
N SER A 211 -12.35 7.92 -5.93
CA SER A 211 -12.21 8.18 -7.36
C SER A 211 -10.78 8.47 -7.81
N THR A 212 -9.92 8.96 -6.91
CA THR A 212 -8.57 9.44 -7.25
C THR A 212 -7.48 8.40 -7.07
N HIS A 213 -7.58 7.56 -6.02
CA HIS A 213 -6.55 6.60 -5.66
C HIS A 213 -7.00 5.16 -5.90
N LEU A 214 -8.23 4.81 -5.54
CA LEU A 214 -8.65 3.41 -5.55
C LEU A 214 -9.03 2.87 -6.94
N PRO A 215 -9.04 1.54 -7.12
CA PRO A 215 -9.64 0.90 -8.29
C PRO A 215 -11.13 1.26 -8.47
N ARG A 216 -11.60 1.25 -9.73
CA ARG A 216 -12.97 1.63 -10.13
C ARG A 216 -14.10 1.00 -9.32
N LYS A 217 -13.92 -0.23 -8.83
CA LYS A 217 -14.97 -0.91 -8.05
C LYS A 217 -15.32 -0.22 -6.73
N PHE A 218 -14.45 0.64 -6.21
CA PHE A 218 -14.68 1.43 -5.00
C PHE A 218 -15.24 2.83 -5.30
N HIS A 219 -15.39 3.22 -6.58
CA HIS A 219 -15.82 4.58 -6.95
C HIS A 219 -17.30 4.82 -6.70
N SER A 220 -18.11 3.76 -6.67
CA SER A 220 -19.57 3.83 -6.54
C SER A 220 -20.08 3.50 -5.13
N VAL A 221 -19.22 3.59 -4.11
CA VAL A 221 -19.62 3.37 -2.71
C VAL A 221 -20.57 4.50 -2.27
N ASN A 222 -21.72 4.12 -1.71
CA ASN A 222 -22.77 5.04 -1.28
C ASN A 222 -22.42 5.70 0.07
N HIS A 223 -21.54 6.69 0.04
CA HIS A 223 -20.97 7.31 1.25
C HIS A 223 -21.71 8.57 1.72
N ASP A 224 -22.75 8.99 0.97
CA ASP A 224 -23.55 10.21 1.16
C ASP A 224 -25.06 9.93 1.19
N ALA A 225 -25.46 8.68 1.49
CA ALA A 225 -26.86 8.29 1.62
C ALA A 225 -27.62 9.15 2.65
N GLU A 226 -28.88 9.50 2.33
CA GLU A 226 -29.75 10.26 3.24
C GLU A 226 -30.04 9.50 4.55
N GLU A 227 -30.21 8.18 4.46
CA GLU A 227 -30.38 7.31 5.61
C GLU A 227 -29.02 6.80 6.10
N LEU A 228 -28.66 7.10 7.36
CA LEU A 228 -27.38 6.70 7.96
C LEU A 228 -27.11 5.19 7.88
N ALA A 229 -28.14 4.36 8.03
CA ALA A 229 -28.04 2.90 7.93
C ALA A 229 -27.66 2.39 6.52
N LYS A 230 -27.82 3.24 5.50
CA LYS A 230 -27.44 2.94 4.10
C LYS A 230 -26.09 3.52 3.72
N VAL A 231 -25.44 4.27 4.61
CA VAL A 231 -24.12 4.84 4.34
C VAL A 231 -23.07 3.73 4.39
N GLU A 232 -22.34 3.57 3.30
CA GLU A 232 -21.23 2.64 3.17
C GLU A 232 -19.90 3.39 3.18
N ALA A 233 -18.84 2.70 3.59
CA ALA A 233 -17.49 3.23 3.48
C ALA A 233 -16.49 2.14 3.09
N VAL A 234 -15.39 2.57 2.47
CA VAL A 234 -14.23 1.70 2.24
C VAL A 234 -13.43 1.60 3.54
N ILE A 235 -13.30 0.39 4.05
CA ILE A 235 -12.58 0.06 5.28
C ILE A 235 -11.26 -0.63 4.93
N VAL A 236 -10.17 -0.14 5.52
CA VAL A 236 -8.84 -0.74 5.42
C VAL A 236 -8.57 -1.52 6.70
N HIS A 237 -8.46 -2.83 6.58
CA HIS A 237 -8.18 -3.74 7.68
C HIS A 237 -6.67 -3.85 7.95
N SER A 238 -6.28 -4.29 9.17
CA SER A 238 -4.87 -4.48 9.53
C SER A 238 -4.14 -5.57 8.74
N ASP A 239 -4.87 -6.50 8.13
CA ASP A 239 -4.32 -7.47 7.17
C ASP A 239 -4.10 -6.85 5.78
N GLY A 240 -4.53 -5.60 5.58
CA GLY A 240 -4.48 -4.85 4.35
C GLY A 240 -5.66 -5.05 3.41
N ALA A 241 -6.66 -5.87 3.76
CA ALA A 241 -7.87 -6.00 2.95
C ALA A 241 -8.64 -4.68 2.86
N LEU A 242 -9.19 -4.39 1.68
CA LEU A 242 -10.13 -3.30 1.45
C LEU A 242 -11.54 -3.87 1.27
N LYS A 243 -12.46 -3.47 2.14
CA LYS A 243 -13.87 -3.91 2.11
C LYS A 243 -14.81 -2.71 2.10
N VAL A 244 -15.95 -2.86 1.41
CA VAL A 244 -17.06 -1.92 1.53
C VAL A 244 -17.95 -2.45 2.65
N GLU A 245 -18.14 -1.64 3.69
CA GLU A 245 -18.93 -2.03 4.86
C GLU A 245 -19.90 -0.92 5.25
N PRO A 246 -21.04 -1.24 5.90
CA PRO A 246 -21.90 -0.24 6.49
C PRO A 246 -21.11 0.62 7.49
N ARG A 247 -21.22 1.94 7.35
CA ARG A 247 -20.48 2.90 8.16
C ARG A 247 -20.86 2.80 9.64
N GLU A 248 -22.14 2.54 9.95
CA GLU A 248 -22.65 2.41 11.32
C GLU A 248 -21.95 1.31 12.12
N ASN A 249 -21.58 0.19 11.49
CA ASN A 249 -20.87 -0.91 12.14
C ASN A 249 -19.49 -0.47 12.64
N MET A 250 -18.99 0.67 12.15
CA MET A 250 -17.73 1.27 12.57
C MET A 250 -17.86 2.18 13.81
N PHE A 251 -19.05 2.31 14.38
CA PHE A 251 -19.28 2.98 15.66
C PHE A 251 -19.62 1.96 16.77
N ILE A 252 -19.80 0.70 16.32
CA ILE A 252 -20.02 -0.59 16.98
C ILE A 252 -18.98 -1.03 18.03
N HIS A 253 -17.72 -1.00 17.58
CA HIS A 253 -16.63 -1.79 18.15
C HIS A 253 -15.53 -0.94 18.80
N ASP A 254 -14.92 -1.49 19.85
CA ASP A 254 -13.90 -0.82 20.67
C ASP A 254 -12.53 -0.68 19.97
N SER A 255 -12.20 -1.52 18.98
CA SER A 255 -10.85 -1.62 18.40
C SER A 255 -10.60 -0.80 17.12
N GLN A 256 -11.25 0.36 16.99
CA GLN A 256 -11.43 1.00 15.66
C GLN A 256 -10.53 2.18 15.35
N TRP A 257 -9.77 2.62 16.35
CA TRP A 257 -8.92 3.78 16.21
C TRP A 257 -7.48 3.37 16.21
N THR A 258 -6.62 4.28 15.82
CA THR A 258 -5.18 4.07 15.88
C THR A 258 -4.64 5.37 16.37
N HIS A 259 -4.77 5.55 17.67
CA HIS A 259 -4.04 6.60 18.34
C HIS A 259 -2.66 6.03 18.62
N TYR A 260 -1.66 6.71 18.09
CA TYR A 260 -0.32 6.51 18.55
C TYR A 260 -0.09 7.48 19.71
N ASP A 261 0.49 7.01 20.80
CA ASP A 261 0.99 7.90 21.83
C ASP A 261 2.07 8.83 21.26
N GLY A 262 2.44 9.87 22.01
CA GLY A 262 3.53 10.78 21.62
C GLY A 262 4.89 10.09 21.42
N TYR A 263 4.99 8.79 21.69
CA TYR A 263 6.17 7.93 21.52
C TYR A 263 6.01 6.93 20.36
N GLY A 264 4.94 7.02 19.57
CA GLY A 264 4.69 6.18 18.40
C GLY A 264 4.15 4.78 18.68
N GLN A 265 3.70 4.49 19.92
CA GLN A 265 3.09 3.22 20.31
C GLN A 265 1.57 3.27 20.17
N TYR A 266 0.97 2.17 19.74
CA TYR A 266 -0.49 2.07 19.69
C TYR A 266 -1.09 2.18 21.09
N ARG A 267 -2.01 3.11 21.26
CA ARG A 267 -2.83 3.26 22.46
C ARG A 267 -4.13 2.51 22.24
N ASP A 268 -4.43 1.57 23.14
CA ASP A 268 -5.78 1.01 23.23
C ASP A 268 -6.71 2.13 23.72
N ASP A 269 -7.71 2.45 22.91
CA ASP A 269 -8.66 3.49 23.27
C ASP A 269 -9.62 2.99 24.35
N GLU A 270 -9.56 3.62 25.53
CA GLU A 270 -10.47 3.30 26.64
C GLU A 270 -11.85 3.95 26.50
N LEU A 271 -12.07 4.82 25.50
CA LEU A 271 -13.30 5.60 25.38
C LEU A 271 -13.95 5.43 24.01
N TYR A 272 -14.88 4.47 23.99
CA TYR A 272 -15.95 4.35 23.02
C TYR A 272 -16.68 5.69 22.84
N PHE A 273 -16.43 6.38 21.72
CA PHE A 273 -17.20 7.55 21.31
C PHE A 273 -18.28 7.14 20.31
N MET A 274 -19.51 7.02 20.81
CA MET A 274 -20.71 6.73 20.03
C MET A 274 -21.30 7.98 19.37
N ASP A 275 -20.45 8.73 18.67
CA ASP A 275 -20.88 9.83 17.82
C ASP A 275 -20.62 9.49 16.36
N ASP A 276 -21.67 9.11 15.64
CA ASP A 276 -21.68 8.78 14.21
C ASP A 276 -21.25 9.96 13.31
N ARG A 277 -21.29 11.18 13.87
CA ARG A 277 -20.92 12.43 13.19
C ARG A 277 -19.45 12.78 13.38
N ALA A 278 -18.72 12.10 14.26
CA ALA A 278 -17.30 12.36 14.47
C ALA A 278 -16.51 12.11 13.16
N PRO A 279 -15.65 13.06 12.70
CA PRO A 279 -14.84 12.88 11.52
C PRO A 279 -13.75 11.82 11.78
N LYS A 280 -14.06 10.60 11.38
CA LYS A 280 -13.26 9.40 11.62
C LYS A 280 -12.53 8.89 10.37
N GLN A 281 -12.67 9.62 9.28
CA GLN A 281 -12.14 9.30 7.96
C GLN A 281 -10.66 9.66 7.88
N GLN A 282 -9.85 8.73 7.37
CA GLN A 282 -8.42 8.91 7.15
C GLN A 282 -8.09 8.74 5.68
N GLY A 283 -7.08 9.43 5.16
CA GLY A 283 -6.74 9.27 3.74
C GLY A 283 -5.57 10.13 3.31
N ARG A 284 -5.71 11.45 3.39
CA ARG A 284 -4.66 12.38 2.94
C ARG A 284 -3.36 12.25 3.74
N SER A 285 -3.44 11.97 5.04
CA SER A 285 -2.29 11.80 5.93
C SER A 285 -1.67 10.40 5.87
N ARG A 286 -2.36 9.42 5.28
CA ARG A 286 -1.85 8.04 5.18
C ARG A 286 -0.76 7.94 4.12
N ARG A 287 0.14 6.97 4.30
CA ARG A 287 1.08 6.61 3.23
C ARG A 287 0.32 5.84 2.15
N TRP A 288 0.70 6.09 0.91
CA TRP A 288 0.11 5.46 -0.27
C TRP A 288 1.24 4.92 -1.14
N SER A 289 1.10 3.70 -1.62
CA SER A 289 2.03 3.06 -2.54
C SER A 289 1.34 2.79 -3.88
N TYR A 290 2.10 2.70 -4.97
CA TYR A 290 1.61 2.23 -6.27
C TYR A 290 1.58 0.69 -6.35
N LEU A 291 2.07 0.01 -5.31
CA LEU A 291 2.02 -1.45 -5.16
C LEU A 291 1.22 -1.81 -3.92
N PRO A 292 0.57 -2.99 -3.90
CA PRO A 292 -0.16 -3.46 -2.73
C PRO A 292 0.80 -3.78 -1.58
N TRP A 293 0.45 -3.33 -0.38
CA TRP A 293 1.20 -3.57 0.86
C TRP A 293 1.05 -5.00 1.37
N THR A 294 -0.03 -5.71 1.03
CA THR A 294 -0.27 -7.11 1.44
C THR A 294 -0.92 -7.91 0.31
N ASN A 295 -1.03 -9.23 0.47
CA ASN A 295 -1.67 -10.07 -0.54
C ASN A 295 -3.18 -9.87 -0.51
N GLU A 296 -3.74 -9.72 0.68
CA GLU A 296 -5.14 -9.42 0.97
C GLU A 296 -5.52 -8.10 0.29
N GLN A 297 -4.63 -7.11 0.31
CA GLN A 297 -4.84 -5.86 -0.39
C GLN A 297 -4.84 -6.02 -1.91
N ALA A 298 -3.90 -6.83 -2.45
CA ALA A 298 -3.84 -7.12 -3.88
C ALA A 298 -5.12 -7.82 -4.36
N GLU A 299 -5.60 -8.81 -3.60
CA GLU A 299 -6.85 -9.52 -3.88
C GLU A 299 -8.06 -8.58 -3.79
N SER A 300 -8.13 -7.81 -2.71
CA SER A 300 -9.18 -6.81 -2.47
C SER A 300 -9.20 -5.71 -3.52
N CYS A 301 -8.12 -5.47 -4.25
CA CYS A 301 -8.07 -4.47 -5.32
C CYS A 301 -8.13 -5.08 -6.73
N SER A 302 -8.05 -6.41 -6.86
CA SER A 302 -8.18 -7.09 -8.14
C SER A 302 -9.54 -6.82 -8.78
N GLN A 303 -9.55 -6.57 -10.09
CA GLN A 303 -10.78 -6.46 -10.86
C GLN A 303 -11.32 -7.87 -11.09
N VAL A 304 -12.33 -8.28 -10.32
CA VAL A 304 -13.06 -9.50 -10.64
C VAL A 304 -13.98 -9.18 -11.82
N VAL A 305 -13.50 -9.41 -13.04
CA VAL A 305 -14.36 -9.45 -14.22
C VAL A 305 -15.21 -10.73 -14.11
N LYS A 306 -16.32 -10.68 -13.36
CA LYS A 306 -17.35 -11.73 -13.46
C LYS A 306 -18.05 -11.55 -14.80
N LEU A 307 -17.53 -12.18 -15.86
CA LEU A 307 -18.28 -12.39 -17.09
C LEU A 307 -19.55 -13.16 -16.70
N LYS A 308 -20.71 -12.48 -16.65
CA LYS A 308 -22.02 -13.13 -16.66
C LYS A 308 -22.17 -13.82 -18.02
N VAL A 309 -21.72 -15.06 -18.12
CA VAL A 309 -22.02 -15.91 -19.27
C VAL A 309 -23.50 -16.27 -19.18
N ASN A 310 -24.35 -15.49 -19.86
CA ASN A 310 -25.74 -15.85 -20.09
C ASN A 310 -25.79 -17.02 -21.08
N LEU A 311 -25.51 -18.22 -20.59
CA LEU A 311 -25.79 -19.46 -21.30
C LEU A 311 -27.31 -19.69 -21.26
N LYS A 312 -28.04 -18.93 -22.08
CA LYS A 312 -29.38 -19.33 -22.54
C LYS A 312 -29.18 -20.55 -23.45
N ARG A 313 -29.04 -21.72 -22.83
CA ARG A 313 -29.02 -23.00 -23.51
C ARG A 313 -30.44 -23.22 -24.05
N LYS A 314 -30.63 -22.86 -25.33
CA LYS A 314 -31.72 -23.39 -26.15
C LYS A 314 -31.57 -24.91 -26.18
N PHE A 315 -32.27 -25.60 -25.30
CA PHE A 315 -32.70 -26.96 -25.60
C PHE A 315 -34.13 -26.85 -26.12
N ALA A 316 -34.23 -26.87 -27.45
CA ALA A 316 -35.45 -27.21 -28.14
C ALA A 316 -35.48 -28.74 -28.31
N ASN A 317 -36.69 -29.28 -28.20
CA ASN A 317 -37.15 -30.64 -28.54
C ASN A 317 -36.75 -31.71 -27.50
N ASP A 318 -37.61 -32.63 -27.04
CA ASP A 318 -38.65 -33.35 -27.77
C ASP A 318 -39.57 -34.09 -26.78
N SER A 319 -40.89 -33.96 -26.96
CA SER A 319 -42.02 -34.80 -26.48
C SER A 319 -43.26 -33.90 -26.44
N GLY A 320 -44.30 -34.04 -27.25
CA GLY A 320 -44.78 -35.20 -28.00
C GLY A 320 -46.26 -35.39 -27.63
N ALA A 321 -47.16 -34.99 -28.54
CA ALA A 321 -48.62 -35.20 -28.57
C ALA A 321 -49.44 -34.46 -27.46
N GLN A 322 -50.65 -33.94 -27.69
CA GLN A 322 -51.71 -34.32 -28.63
C GLN A 322 -52.80 -33.20 -28.66
N ASN A 323 -53.33 -32.89 -29.86
CA ASN A 323 -54.70 -32.43 -30.23
C ASN A 323 -55.32 -31.19 -29.51
N ASP A 324 -56.09 -30.27 -30.10
CA ASP A 324 -57.03 -30.30 -31.23
C ASP A 324 -57.43 -28.87 -31.67
N ALA A 325 -57.85 -28.72 -32.93
CA ALA A 325 -58.78 -27.73 -33.54
C ALA A 325 -58.48 -26.20 -33.43
N GLY A 326 -58.60 -25.35 -34.46
CA GLY A 326 -59.09 -25.49 -35.82
C GLY A 326 -59.25 -24.10 -36.47
N GLY A 327 -59.20 -24.05 -37.81
CA GLY A 327 -59.59 -22.91 -38.67
C GLY A 327 -58.51 -21.84 -38.87
N GLY A 328 -58.14 -21.40 -40.07
CA GLY A 328 -58.75 -21.48 -41.40
C GLY A 328 -58.62 -20.11 -42.09
N ASN A 329 -58.23 -20.13 -43.37
CA ASN A 329 -58.11 -19.04 -44.37
C ASN A 329 -56.82 -18.22 -44.36
N GLU A 330 -55.93 -18.43 -45.35
CA GLU A 330 -55.97 -18.00 -46.77
C GLU A 330 -55.69 -16.50 -46.95
N GLY A 331 -54.68 -16.17 -47.76
CA GLY A 331 -54.38 -14.78 -48.13
C GLY A 331 -52.99 -14.54 -48.71
N THR A 332 -52.73 -15.14 -49.87
CA THR A 332 -51.64 -14.85 -50.81
C THR A 332 -51.54 -13.34 -51.12
N GLU A 333 -50.35 -12.74 -51.15
CA GLU A 333 -49.76 -12.15 -52.37
C GLU A 333 -48.49 -11.31 -52.16
N ARG A 334 -47.62 -11.44 -53.16
CA ARG A 334 -46.40 -10.69 -53.47
C ARG A 334 -46.67 -9.19 -53.57
N THR A 335 -45.71 -8.32 -53.21
CA THR A 335 -45.00 -7.48 -54.21
C THR A 335 -43.89 -6.57 -53.63
N LYS A 336 -42.75 -6.59 -54.33
CA LYS A 336 -41.89 -5.49 -54.80
C LYS A 336 -41.29 -4.47 -53.82
N SER A 337 -39.95 -4.53 -53.77
CA SER A 337 -38.99 -3.45 -54.04
C SER A 337 -39.48 -2.01 -54.01
N ARG A 338 -38.89 -1.20 -53.12
CA ARG A 338 -38.44 0.14 -53.49
C ARG A 338 -37.19 0.57 -52.72
N ARG A 339 -36.12 0.69 -53.51
CA ARG A 339 -34.87 1.38 -53.24
C ARG A 339 -35.15 2.89 -53.28
N ILE A 340 -34.78 3.65 -52.24
CA ILE A 340 -34.55 5.09 -52.37
C ILE A 340 -33.22 5.44 -51.71
N HIS A 341 -32.45 6.17 -52.51
CA HIS A 341 -31.13 6.74 -52.27
C HIS A 341 -31.19 8.03 -51.45
N ARG A 342 -30.01 8.36 -50.91
CA ARG A 342 -29.40 9.70 -50.74
C ARG A 342 -29.84 10.58 -49.58
N GLY A 343 -28.80 11.10 -48.91
CA GLY A 343 -28.85 12.26 -48.04
C GLY A 343 -27.51 12.51 -47.35
N VAL A 344 -26.45 12.70 -48.14
CA VAL A 344 -25.21 13.36 -47.69
C VAL A 344 -25.54 14.84 -47.52
N GLY A 345 -25.11 15.43 -46.41
CA GLY A 345 -25.19 16.86 -46.14
C GLY A 345 -24.25 17.23 -44.99
N GLU A 346 -23.01 17.53 -45.35
CA GLU A 346 -22.03 18.23 -44.51
C GLU A 346 -22.39 19.72 -44.36
N LEU A 347 -21.68 20.35 -43.41
CA LEU A 347 -21.42 21.79 -43.20
C LEU A 347 -22.43 22.56 -42.34
N ASN A 348 -22.05 22.81 -41.08
CA ASN A 348 -21.13 23.91 -40.73
C ASN A 348 -20.28 23.56 -39.50
#